data_AF-A0AA95FX65-F1
#
_entry.id   AF-A0AA95FX65-F1
#
_cell.length_a   1.000
_cell.length_b   1.000
_cell.length_c   1.000
_cell.angle_alpha   90.00
_cell.angle_beta   90.00
_cell.angle_gamma   90.00
#
_symmetry.space_group_name_H-M   'P 1'
#
loop_
_entity.id
_entity.type
_entity.pdbx_description
1 polymer ?
#
loop_
_entity_poly.entity_id
_entity_poly.type
_entity_poly.pdbx_seq_one_letter_code
_entity_poly.pdbx_strand_id
1 'polypeptide(L)'
;MTSFKERLVDKALTFTDGWNLVLHNAFEKRIVDEYKRSFPGGIVDEDEKMKMMERMRQFYYTRMMATATLILAVVSLVVSGLALLIAAFAL
;
A
#
# COMPACT_ATOMS: atom_id res chain seq x y z
N MET A 1 20.06 14.57 -23.50
CA MET A 1 18.90 13.98 -24.19
C MET A 1 18.53 12.73 -23.42
N THR A 2 17.52 12.78 -22.53
CA THR A 2 17.17 11.62 -21.69
C THR A 2 16.79 10.45 -22.57
N SER A 3 17.38 9.28 -22.30
CA SER A 3 17.14 8.08 -23.09
C SER A 3 15.67 7.66 -22.96
N PHE A 4 15.13 6.98 -23.97
CA PHE A 4 13.76 6.45 -23.92
C PHE A 4 13.47 5.63 -22.66
N LYS A 5 14.49 4.92 -22.14
CA LYS A 5 14.41 4.15 -20.90
C LYS A 5 14.19 5.02 -19.67
N GLU A 6 14.92 6.13 -19.55
CA GLU A 6 14.79 7.07 -18.43
C GLU A 6 13.39 7.69 -18.39
N ARG A 7 12.83 8.08 -19.55
CA ARG A 7 11.47 8.64 -19.62
C ARG A 7 10.38 7.64 -19.22
N LEU A 8 10.59 6.36 -19.50
CA LEU A 8 9.66 5.30 -19.15
C LEU A 8 9.71 5.03 -17.64
N VAL A 9 10.92 4.98 -17.07
CA VAL A 9 11.13 4.86 -15.63
C VAL A 9 10.52 6.06 -14.88
N ASP A 10 10.78 7.28 -15.32
CA ASP A 10 10.20 8.49 -14.69
C ASP A 10 8.68 8.48 -14.71
N LYS A 11 8.06 8.05 -15.81
CA LYS A 11 6.60 7.90 -15.88
C LYS A 11 6.07 6.83 -14.93
N ALA A 12 6.75 5.69 -14.85
CA ALA A 12 6.37 4.62 -13.94
C ALA A 12 6.49 5.04 -12.47
N LEU A 13 7.57 5.75 -12.12
CA LEU A 13 7.78 6.32 -10.78
C LEU A 13 6.70 7.35 -10.45
N THR A 14 6.47 8.33 -11.33
CA THR A 14 5.44 9.37 -11.14
C THR A 14 4.05 8.77 -10.95
N PHE A 15 3.71 7.74 -11.74
CA PHE A 15 2.45 7.02 -11.58
C PHE A 15 2.37 6.33 -10.22
N THR A 16 3.42 5.61 -9.82
CA THR A 16 3.47 4.88 -8.54
C THR A 16 3.41 5.83 -7.35
N ASP A 17 4.11 6.97 -7.40
CA ASP A 17 4.08 8.00 -6.37
C ASP A 17 2.70 8.61 -6.20
N GLY A 18 1.99 8.86 -7.31
CA GLY A 18 0.60 9.34 -7.27
C GLY A 18 -0.32 8.35 -6.55
N TRP A 19 -0.20 7.06 -6.87
CA TRP A 19 -0.96 6.01 -6.16
C TRP A 19 -0.56 5.89 -4.70
N ASN A 20 0.73 5.97 -4.39
CA ASN A 20 1.21 5.89 -3.01
C ASN A 20 0.65 7.04 -2.17
N LEU A 21 0.60 8.27 -2.70
CA LEU A 21 0.03 9.42 -2.02
C LEU A 21 -1.48 9.26 -1.79
N VAL A 22 -2.23 8.81 -2.80
CA VAL A 22 -3.68 8.56 -2.68
C VAL A 22 -3.97 7.50 -1.63
N LEU A 23 -3.22 6.40 -1.65
CA LEU A 23 -3.34 5.33 -0.66
C LEU A 23 -3.02 5.86 0.74
N HIS A 24 -1.87 6.53 0.92
CA HIS A 24 -1.47 7.10 2.20
C HIS A 24 -2.54 8.02 2.78
N ASN A 25 -3.08 8.95 1.98
CA ASN A 25 -4.12 9.87 2.42
C ASN A 25 -5.42 9.14 2.77
N ALA A 26 -5.81 8.12 2.01
CA ALA A 26 -7.00 7.32 2.30
C ALA A 26 -6.84 6.53 3.61
N PHE A 27 -5.64 6.02 3.89
CA PHE A 27 -5.33 5.34 5.15
C PHE A 27 -5.33 6.29 6.32
N GLU A 28 -4.68 7.44 6.19
CA GLU A 28 -4.63 8.44 7.25
C GLU A 28 -6.03 8.90 7.64
N LYS A 29 -6.90 9.13 6.65
CA LYS A 29 -8.30 9.46 6.89
C LYS A 29 -9.03 8.36 7.67
N ARG A 30 -8.86 7.09 7.29
CA ARG A 30 -9.47 5.95 8.01
C ARG A 30 -8.96 5.82 9.44
N ILE A 31 -7.66 6.04 9.67
CA ILE A 31 -7.06 6.02 11.01
C ILE A 31 -7.67 7.12 11.88
N VAL A 32 -7.76 8.35 11.35
CA VAL A 32 -8.33 9.49 12.07
C VAL A 32 -9.82 9.29 12.36
N ASP A 33 -10.58 8.78 11.39
CA ASP A 33 -12.01 8.50 11.56
C ASP A 33 -12.23 7.40 12.63
N GLU A 34 -11.43 6.35 12.61
CA GLU A 34 -11.49 5.27 13.61
C GLU A 34 -11.03 5.75 14.99
N TYR A 35 -10.02 6.61 15.05
CA TYR A 35 -9.58 7.25 16.29
C TYR A 35 -10.70 8.10 16.90
N LYS A 36 -11.36 8.95 16.12
CA LYS A 36 -12.50 9.76 16.58
C LYS A 36 -13.67 8.89 17.05
N ARG A 37 -13.91 7.77 16.39
CA ARG A 37 -14.95 6.81 16.77
C ARG A 37 -14.61 6.09 18.07
N SER A 38 -13.35 5.70 18.26
CA SER A 38 -12.88 4.97 19.44
C SER A 38 -12.70 5.88 20.66
N PHE A 39 -12.37 7.16 20.43
CA PHE A 39 -12.12 8.16 21.47
C PHE A 39 -12.97 9.42 21.24
N PRO A 40 -14.30 9.36 21.42
CA PRO A 40 -15.20 10.50 21.18
C PRO A 40 -14.93 11.71 22.10
N GLY A 41 -14.35 11.49 23.29
CA GLY A 41 -13.92 12.55 24.20
C GLY A 41 -12.48 13.04 23.99
N GLY A 42 -11.75 12.46 23.03
CA GLY A 42 -10.31 12.66 22.87
C GLY A 42 -9.49 12.07 24.02
N ILE A 43 -8.19 11.95 23.79
CA ILE A 43 -7.22 11.67 24.86
C ILE A 43 -6.69 13.04 25.33
N VAL A 44 -6.80 13.30 26.63
CA VAL A 44 -6.42 14.60 27.25
C VAL A 44 -4.90 14.77 27.26
N ASP A 45 -4.17 13.66 27.44
CA ASP A 45 -2.71 13.64 27.38
C ASP A 45 -2.22 13.57 25.92
N GLU A 46 -1.45 14.57 25.50
CA GLU A 46 -0.91 14.68 24.14
C GLU A 46 0.05 13.52 23.82
N ASP A 47 0.86 13.07 24.79
CA ASP A 47 1.83 11.99 24.59
C ASP A 47 1.13 10.64 24.39
N GLU A 48 0.11 10.35 25.19
CA GLU A 48 -0.71 9.14 25.06
C GLU A 48 -1.51 9.16 23.76
N LYS A 49 -1.99 10.32 23.32
CA LYS A 49 -2.64 10.51 22.02
C LYS A 49 -1.70 10.17 20.87
N MET A 50 -0.48 10.69 20.85
CA MET A 50 0.49 10.37 19.80
C MET A 50 0.83 8.88 19.77
N LYS A 51 1.10 8.27 20.94
CA LYS A 51 1.39 6.83 21.05
C LYS A 51 0.22 5.99 20.55
N MET A 52 -1.01 6.38 20.85
CA MET A 52 -2.21 5.67 20.38
C MET A 52 -2.36 5.76 18.86
N MET A 53 -2.23 6.97 18.29
CA MET A 53 -2.28 7.17 16.85
C MET A 53 -1.19 6.38 16.12
N GLU A 54 0.03 6.34 16.65
CA GLU A 54 1.13 5.59 16.07
C GLU A 54 0.88 4.08 16.09
N ARG A 55 0.33 3.54 17.18
CA ARG A 55 -0.10 2.13 17.25
C ARG A 55 -1.20 1.81 16.23
N MET A 56 -2.19 2.68 16.09
CA MET A 56 -3.23 2.52 15.08
C MET A 56 -2.61 2.51 13.67
N ARG A 57 -1.72 3.46 13.38
CA ARG A 57 -1.00 3.54 12.12
C ARG A 57 -0.21 2.26 11.85
N GLN A 58 0.58 1.76 12.80
CA GLN A 58 1.33 0.50 12.67
C GLN A 58 0.42 -0.71 12.39
N PHE A 59 -0.70 -0.81 13.09
CA PHE A 59 -1.68 -1.87 12.90
C PHE A 59 -2.28 -1.86 11.47
N TYR A 60 -2.69 -0.69 11.00
CA TYR A 60 -3.23 -0.53 9.64
C TYR A 60 -2.17 -0.79 8.57
N TYR A 61 -0.94 -0.31 8.75
CA TYR A 61 0.18 -0.59 7.84
C TYR A 61 0.50 -2.08 7.75
N THR A 62 0.49 -2.78 8.88
CA THR A 62 0.78 -4.23 8.91
C THR A 62 -0.26 -5.02 8.12
N ARG A 63 -1.55 -4.72 8.32
CA ARG A 63 -2.65 -5.34 7.56
C ARG A 63 -2.60 -5.02 6.07
N MET A 64 -2.24 -3.78 5.74
CA MET A 64 -2.04 -3.35 4.36
C MET A 64 -0.90 -4.12 3.69
N MET A 65 0.26 -4.23 4.34
CA MET A 65 1.41 -4.98 3.81
C MET A 65 1.09 -6.46 3.63
N ALA A 66 0.37 -7.08 4.57
CA ALA A 66 -0.09 -8.46 4.42
C ALA A 66 -1.02 -8.63 3.20
N THR A 67 -1.97 -7.70 3.01
CA THR A 67 -2.89 -7.70 1.87
C THR A 67 -2.15 -7.48 0.54
N ALA A 68 -1.24 -6.51 0.49
CA ALA A 68 -0.43 -6.23 -0.69
C ALA A 68 0.44 -7.45 -1.07
N THR A 69 1.05 -8.10 -0.08
CA THR A 69 1.85 -9.32 -0.28
C THR A 69 0.99 -10.46 -0.82
N LEU A 70 -0.23 -10.62 -0.31
CA LEU A 70 -1.17 -11.63 -0.83
C LEU A 70 -1.54 -11.36 -2.29
N ILE A 71 -1.87 -10.11 -2.63
CA ILE A 71 -2.18 -9.72 -4.02
C ILE A 71 -0.98 -10.02 -4.92
N LEU A 72 0.23 -9.63 -4.49
CA LEU A 72 1.46 -9.88 -5.24
C LEU A 72 1.71 -11.38 -5.45
N ALA A 73 1.47 -12.21 -4.43
CA ALA A 73 1.59 -13.66 -4.52
C ALA A 73 0.59 -14.25 -5.53
N VAL A 74 -0.66 -13.80 -5.52
CA VAL A 74 -1.69 -14.24 -6.47
C VAL A 74 -1.31 -13.82 -7.90
N VAL A 75 -0.87 -12.58 -8.11
CA VAL A 75 -0.42 -12.10 -9.43
C VAL A 75 0.77 -12.93 -9.91
N SER A 76 1.74 -13.19 -9.04
CA SER A 76 2.90 -14.04 -9.35
C SER A 76 2.48 -15.45 -9.74
N LEU A 77 1.51 -16.03 -9.04
CA LEU A 77 0.97 -17.35 -9.36
C LEU A 77 0.32 -17.37 -10.75
N VAL A 78 -0.47 -16.36 -11.09
CA VAL A 78 -1.11 -16.23 -12.41
C VAL A 78 -0.05 -16.11 -13.51
N VAL A 79 0.95 -15.24 -13.34
CA VAL A 79 2.03 -15.05 -14.31
C VAL A 79 2.81 -16.35 -14.52
N SER A 80 3.19 -17.03 -13.44
CA SER A 80 3.87 -18.32 -13.51
C SER A 80 3.02 -19.40 -14.17
N GLY A 81 1.71 -19.43 -13.90
CA GLY A 81 0.78 -20.35 -14.55
C GLY A 81 0.66 -20.11 -16.06
N LEU A 82 0.58 -18.84 -16.49
CA LEU A 82 0.58 -18.48 -17.90
C LEU A 82 1.90 -18.86 -18.58
N ALA A 83 3.03 -18.62 -17.93
CA ALA A 83 4.34 -19.00 -18.43
C ALA A 83 4.44 -20.52 -18.63
N LEU A 84 3.94 -21.31 -17.68
CA LEU A 84 3.91 -22.77 -17.78
C LEU A 84 3.03 -23.25 -18.94
N LEU A 85 1.84 -22.66 -19.12
CA LEU A 85 0.96 -22.99 -20.25
C LEU A 85 1.64 -22.70 -21.59
N ILE A 86 2.24 -21.52 -21.72
CA ILE A 86 2.97 -21.15 -22.95
C ILE A 86 4.10 -22.15 -23.22
N ALA A 87 4.89 -22.50 -22.20
CA ALA A 87 5.96 -23.47 -22.32
C ALA A 87 5.46 -24.86 -22.75
N ALA A 88 4.29 -25.28 -22.25
CA ALA A 88 3.69 -26.57 -22.60
C ALA A 88 3.18 -26.62 -24.05
N PHE A 89 2.65 -25.53 -24.60
CA PHE A 89 2.17 -25.47 -25.99
C PHE A 89 3.26 -25.12 -27.01
N ALA A 90 4.39 -24.58 -26.56
CA ALA A 90 5.55 -24.29 -27.41
C ALA A 90 6.42 -25.53 -27.70
N LEU A 91 6.18 -26.64 -26.99
CA LEU A 91 6.88 -27.92 -27.13
C LEU A 91 6.08 -28.87 -28.02
#